data_AF-A0A1Q3LX52-F1
#
_entry.id   AF-A0A1Q3LX52-F1
#
_cell.length_a   1.000
_cell.length_b   1.000
_cell.length_c   1.000
_cell.angle_alpha   90.00
_cell.angle_beta   90.00
_cell.angle_gamma   90.00
#
_symmetry.space_group_name_H-M   'P 1'
#
loop_
_entity.id
_entity.type
_entity.pdbx_description
1 polymer ?
#
loop_
_entity_poly.entity_id
_entity_poly.type
_entity_poly.pdbx_seq_one_letter_code
_entity_poly.pdbx_strand_id
1 'polypeptide(L)'
;MDDNFDKAGIAVIIVFGALILGGLMAANLVAGDRNGFLFALGAAFAAWIAGHVVLFDMPRVYAVLIAIAALMAVASTVSFSF
;
A
#
# COMPACT_ATOMS: atom_id res chain seq x y z
N MET A 1 16.18 -19.02 -16.27
CA MET A 1 16.24 -17.57 -16.57
C MET A 1 15.76 -16.88 -15.31
N ASP A 2 16.69 -16.22 -14.60
CA ASP A 2 16.44 -15.01 -13.80
C ASP A 2 15.75 -15.03 -12.41
N ASP A 3 15.95 -16.06 -11.57
CA ASP A 3 15.59 -16.01 -10.13
C ASP A 3 16.11 -14.74 -9.41
N ASN A 4 17.28 -14.23 -9.82
CA ASN A 4 17.82 -12.98 -9.30
C ASN A 4 17.04 -11.74 -9.76
N PHE A 5 16.53 -11.71 -10.99
CA PHE A 5 15.71 -10.59 -11.45
C PHE A 5 14.32 -10.64 -10.84
N ASP A 6 13.73 -11.82 -10.65
CA ASP A 6 12.45 -11.96 -9.94
C ASP A 6 12.58 -11.48 -8.49
N LYS A 7 13.65 -11.90 -7.81
CA LYS A 7 13.94 -11.44 -6.44
C LYS A 7 14.22 -9.93 -6.37
N ALA A 8 14.94 -9.38 -7.34
CA ALA A 8 15.16 -7.95 -7.44
C ALA A 8 13.86 -7.18 -7.71
N GLY A 9 13.00 -7.69 -8.59
CA GLY A 9 11.68 -7.14 -8.89
C GLY A 9 10.79 -7.07 -7.66
N ILE A 10 10.73 -8.16 -6.88
CA ILE A 10 9.98 -8.20 -5.61
C ILE A 10 10.52 -7.15 -4.64
N ALA A 11 11.84 -7.04 -4.50
CA ALA A 11 12.47 -6.05 -3.62
C ALA A 11 12.11 -4.61 -4.03
N VAL A 12 12.13 -4.31 -5.33
CA VAL A 12 11.76 -3.00 -5.88
C VAL A 12 10.28 -2.70 -5.58
N ILE A 13 9.37 -3.64 -5.82
CA ILE A 13 7.94 -3.46 -5.55
C ILE A 13 7.70 -3.13 -4.06
N ILE A 14 8.37 -3.85 -3.15
CA ILE A 14 8.24 -3.63 -1.71
C ILE A 14 8.76 -2.23 -1.33
N VAL A 15 9.95 -1.85 -1.80
CA VAL A 15 10.57 -0.56 -1.49
C VAL A 15 9.73 0.60 -2.02
N PHE A 16 9.29 0.54 -3.28
CA PHE A 16 8.45 1.59 -3.86
C PHE A 16 7.07 1.64 -3.18
N GLY A 17 6.47 0.50 -2.84
CA GLY A 17 5.22 0.45 -2.09
C GLY A 17 5.32 1.13 -0.71
N ALA A 18 6.41 0.86 0.02
CA ALA A 18 6.68 1.51 1.30
C ALA A 18 6.91 3.02 1.15
N LEU A 19 7.63 3.45 0.10
CA LEU A 19 7.87 4.87 -0.20
C LEU A 19 6.59 5.62 -0.55
N ILE A 20 5.70 5.03 -1.35
CA ILE A 20 4.43 5.66 -1.74
C ILE A 20 3.55 5.87 -0.50
N LEU A 21 3.36 4.84 0.32
CA LEU A 21 2.52 4.92 1.51
C LEU A 21 3.12 5.85 2.57
N GLY A 22 4.44 5.76 2.80
CA GLY A 22 5.16 6.65 3.72
C GLY A 22 5.13 8.11 3.25
N GLY A 23 5.28 8.35 1.96
CA GLY A 23 5.16 9.67 1.34
C GLY A 23 3.75 10.24 1.48
N LEU A 24 2.71 9.43 1.27
CA LEU A 24 1.32 9.82 1.46
C LEU A 24 1.02 10.18 2.92
N MET A 25 1.53 9.41 3.87
CA MET A 25 1.40 9.71 5.30
C MET A 25 2.09 11.02 5.65
N ALA A 26 3.32 11.24 5.17
CA ALA A 26 4.06 12.48 5.41
C ALA A 26 3.36 13.71 4.80
N ALA A 27 2.86 13.59 3.56
CA ALA A 27 2.14 14.67 2.88
C ALA A 27 0.87 15.07 3.63
N ASN A 28 0.03 14.10 4.03
CA ASN A 28 -1.19 14.37 4.80
C ASN A 28 -0.90 14.92 6.20
N LEU A 29 0.18 14.44 6.85
CA LEU A 29 0.62 14.98 8.14
C LEU A 29 0.99 16.47 8.05
N VAL A 30 1.70 16.87 6.98
CA VAL A 30 2.08 18.27 6.73
C VAL A 30 0.87 19.14 6.39
N ALA A 31 -0.13 18.61 5.67
CA ALA A 31 -1.37 19.31 5.37
C ALA A 31 -2.33 19.43 6.58
N GLY A 32 -2.05 18.76 7.70
CA GLY A 32 -2.95 18.71 8.85
C GLY A 32 -4.22 17.87 8.60
N ASP A 33 -4.26 17.11 7.51
CA ASP A 33 -5.42 16.30 7.14
C ASP A 33 -5.37 14.91 7.82
N ARG A 34 -6.09 14.80 8.93
CA ARG A 34 -6.15 13.58 9.73
C ARG A 34 -6.82 12.43 8.99
N ASN A 35 -7.80 12.72 8.13
CA ASN A 35 -8.52 11.67 7.41
C ASN A 35 -7.63 11.06 6.33
N GLY A 36 -6.94 11.90 5.54
CA GLY A 36 -6.00 11.44 4.52
C GLY A 36 -4.85 10.61 5.11
N PHE A 37 -4.34 10.97 6.30
CA PHE A 37 -3.36 10.17 7.01
C PHE A 37 -3.89 8.79 7.42
N LEU A 38 -5.11 8.73 7.99
CA LEU A 38 -5.72 7.46 8.42
C LEU A 38 -6.04 6.54 7.22
N PHE A 39 -6.40 7.11 6.06
CA PHE A 39 -6.56 6.34 4.83
C PHE A 39 -5.24 5.76 4.32
N ALA A 40 -4.15 6.54 4.35
CA ALA A 40 -2.82 6.05 3.99
C ALA A 40 -2.34 4.94 4.96
N LEU A 41 -2.58 5.12 6.26
CA LEU A 41 -2.25 4.13 7.29
C LEU A 41 -3.06 2.84 7.10
N GLY A 42 -4.36 2.95 6.81
CA GLY A 42 -5.21 1.80 6.54
C GLY A 42 -4.83 1.07 5.25
N ALA A 43 -4.41 1.78 4.20
CA ALA A 43 -3.88 1.18 2.98
C ALA A 43 -2.61 0.36 3.25
N ALA A 44 -1.69 0.90 4.06
CA ALA A 44 -0.48 0.20 4.48
C ALA A 44 -0.78 -1.05 5.31
N PHE A 45 -1.73 -0.96 6.24
CA PHE A 45 -2.15 -2.08 7.07
C PHE A 45 -2.84 -3.18 6.25
N ALA A 46 -3.71 -2.81 5.31
CA ALA A 46 -4.35 -3.75 4.39
C ALA A 46 -3.34 -4.47 3.49
N ALA A 47 -2.34 -3.75 2.97
CA ALA A 47 -1.25 -4.33 2.18
C ALA A 47 -0.39 -5.31 3.01
N TRP A 48 -0.18 -5.01 4.30
CA TRP A 48 0.54 -5.88 5.22
C TRP A 48 -0.22 -7.19 5.51
N ILE A 49 -1.55 -7.10 5.71
CA ILE A 49 -2.41 -8.29 5.84
C ILE A 49 -2.41 -9.10 4.54
N ALA A 50 -2.49 -8.43 3.38
CA ALA A 50 -2.42 -9.10 2.08
C ALA A 50 -1.14 -9.94 1.94
N GLY A 51 0.01 -9.43 2.40
CA GLY A 51 1.27 -10.17 2.44
C GLY A 51 1.19 -11.46 3.27
N HIS A 52 0.47 -11.45 4.39
CA HIS A 52 0.23 -12.65 5.20
C HIS A 52 -0.73 -13.63 4.51
N VAL A 53 -1.74 -13.15 3.80
CA VAL A 53 -2.70 -13.98 3.07
C VAL A 53 -2.05 -14.77 1.92
N VAL A 54 -0.99 -14.22 1.31
CA VAL A 54 -0.19 -14.96 0.31
C VAL A 54 0.43 -16.22 0.91
N LEU A 55 0.86 -16.19 2.18
CA LEU A 55 1.39 -17.38 2.87
C LEU A 55 0.34 -18.49 3.07
N PHE A 56 -0.95 -18.15 3.00
CA PHE A 56 -2.05 -19.10 3.17
C PHE A 56 -2.64 -19.60 1.84
N ASP A 57 -2.01 -19.32 0.69
CA ASP A 57 -2.48 -19.74 -0.65
C ASP A 57 -3.94 -19.37 -0.96
N MET A 58 -4.39 -18.20 -0.49
CA MET A 58 -5.75 -17.68 -0.73
C MET A 58 -5.73 -16.53 -1.75
N PRO A 59 -5.65 -16.81 -3.07
CA PRO A 59 -5.44 -15.81 -4.11
C PRO A 59 -6.60 -14.80 -4.23
N ARG A 60 -7.84 -15.24 -3.95
CA ARG A 60 -9.01 -14.34 -3.99
C ARG A 60 -8.99 -13.29 -2.89
N VAL A 61 -8.61 -13.68 -1.67
CA VAL A 61 -8.58 -12.77 -0.52
C VAL A 61 -7.44 -11.77 -0.69
N TYR A 62 -6.30 -12.20 -1.21
CA TYR A 62 -5.18 -11.33 -1.56
C TYR A 62 -5.58 -10.24 -2.57
N ALA A 63 -6.24 -10.62 -3.68
CA ALA A 63 -6.67 -9.66 -4.70
C ALA A 63 -7.65 -8.62 -4.15
N VAL A 64 -8.58 -9.03 -3.28
CA VAL A 64 -9.52 -8.11 -2.63
C VAL A 64 -8.81 -7.13 -1.70
N LEU A 65 -7.85 -7.61 -0.89
CA LEU A 65 -7.10 -6.74 0.02
C LEU A 65 -6.23 -5.72 -0.72
N ILE A 66 -5.62 -6.10 -1.84
CA ILE A 66 -4.87 -5.15 -2.69
C ILE A 66 -5.80 -4.12 -3.31
N ALA A 67 -6.97 -4.52 -3.81
CA ALA A 67 -7.95 -3.58 -4.35
C ALA A 67 -8.39 -2.56 -3.29
N ILE A 68 -8.62 -3.02 -2.05
CA ILE A 68 -8.94 -2.13 -0.92
C ILE A 68 -7.77 -1.18 -0.61
N ALA A 69 -6.54 -1.68 -0.55
CA ALA A 69 -5.36 -0.87 -0.29
C ALA A 69 -5.17 0.21 -1.37
N ALA A 70 -5.35 -0.15 -2.65
CA ALA A 70 -5.29 0.79 -3.76
C ALA A 70 -6.39 1.86 -3.67
N LEU A 71 -7.63 1.47 -3.36
CA LEU A 71 -8.74 2.41 -3.18
C LEU A 71 -8.49 3.36 -2.00
N MET A 72 -7.95 2.88 -0.88
CA MET A 72 -7.61 3.72 0.26
C MET A 72 -6.45 4.68 -0.04
N ALA A 73 -5.47 4.26 -0.84
CA ALA A 73 -4.40 5.15 -1.31
C ALA A 73 -4.95 6.25 -2.21
N VAL A 74 -5.83 5.91 -3.17
CA VAL A 74 -6.51 6.90 -4.02
C VAL A 74 -7.37 7.83 -3.18
N ALA A 75 -8.14 7.31 -2.21
CA ALA A 75 -8.96 8.12 -1.32
C ALA A 75 -8.12 9.11 -0.51
N SER A 76 -6.94 8.70 -0.04
CA SER A 76 -5.98 9.57 0.65
C SER A 76 -5.40 10.66 -0.25
N THR A 77 -5.10 10.35 -1.53
CA THR A 77 -4.69 11.36 -2.52
C THR A 77 -5.81 12.34 -2.84
N VAL A 78 -7.05 11.85 -2.95
CA VAL A 78 -8.23 12.67 -3.21
C VAL A 78 -8.53 13.58 -2.02
N SER A 79 -8.45 13.10 -0.78
CA SER A 79 -8.64 13.94 0.41
C SER A 79 -7.55 15.01 0.54
N PHE A 80 -6.32 14.72 0.15
CA PHE A 80 -5.24 15.71 0.14
C PHE A 80 -5.45 16.84 -0.90
N SER A 81 -6.26 16.60 -1.94
CA SER A 81 -6.48 17.56 -3.02
C SER A 81 -7.59 18.59 -2.74
N PHE A 82 -8.39 18.42 -1.68
CA PHE A 82 -9.51 19.30 -1.33
C PHE A 82 -9.27 20.02 -0.01
#